data_AF-A0A7V9QQ39-F1
#
_entry.id   AF-A0A7V9QQ39-F1
#
_cell.length_a   1.000
_cell.length_b   1.000
_cell.length_c   1.000
_cell.angle_alpha   90.00
_cell.angle_beta   90.00
_cell.angle_gamma   90.00
#
_symmetry.space_group_name_H-M   'P 1'
#
loop_
_entity.id
_entity.type
_entity.pdbx_description
1 polymer ?
#
loop_
_entity_poly.entity_id
_entity_poly.type
_entity_poly.pdbx_seq_one_letter_code
_entity_poly.pdbx_strand_id
1 'polypeptide(L)'
;MSSSAQARAQSIAAIFSKTKHVTKAKYGIVRDKYKEIRSEPATTSSPQTYSGLYEVAGMGFTLRLTIGSDATVTGTGTDPLPDRLDISRNFTLRNARIEGALLSATKDYGNGTSEQLEGVFLNSTSFESPTGKGVTTFGIGVVAKPFTFSGVTVDKLFYKRMEKNVPAARQ
;
A
#
# COMPACT_ATOMS: atom_id res chain seq x y z
N MET A 1 6.69 -10.78 20.15
CA MET A 1 5.99 -10.50 18.88
C MET A 1 4.79 -11.43 18.84
N SER A 2 3.56 -10.93 18.66
CA SER A 2 2.38 -11.80 18.60
C SER A 2 2.43 -12.59 17.28
N SER A 3 2.40 -13.91 17.38
CA SER A 3 2.35 -14.80 16.20
C SER A 3 1.13 -14.52 15.31
N SER A 4 0.06 -13.97 15.90
CA SER A 4 -1.15 -13.55 15.22
C SER A 4 -0.95 -12.36 14.28
N ALA A 5 -0.25 -11.29 14.70
CA ALA A 5 -0.02 -10.13 13.85
C ALA A 5 0.89 -10.46 12.66
N GLN A 6 1.88 -11.33 12.86
CA GLN A 6 2.75 -11.82 11.78
C GLN A 6 1.97 -12.65 10.76
N ALA A 7 1.15 -13.60 11.22
CA ALA A 7 0.29 -14.40 10.35
C ALA A 7 -0.71 -13.51 9.58
N ARG A 8 -1.30 -12.51 10.24
CA ARG A 8 -2.19 -11.54 9.60
C ARG A 8 -1.45 -10.73 8.54
N ALA A 9 -0.25 -10.24 8.84
CA ALA A 9 0.56 -9.49 7.91
C ALA A 9 0.90 -10.31 6.65
N GLN A 10 1.29 -11.58 6.83
CA GLN A 10 1.53 -12.52 5.73
C GLN A 10 0.28 -12.73 4.87
N SER A 11 -0.89 -12.92 5.51
CA SER A 11 -2.15 -13.13 4.79
C SER A 11 -2.51 -11.93 3.91
N ILE A 12 -2.33 -10.70 4.40
CA ILE A 12 -2.59 -9.49 3.64
C ILE A 12 -1.55 -9.32 2.53
N ALA A 13 -0.25 -9.51 2.82
CA ALA A 13 0.80 -9.40 1.80
C ALA A 13 0.59 -10.39 0.63
N ALA A 14 0.11 -11.61 0.91
CA ALA A 14 -0.23 -12.59 -0.12
C ALA A 14 -1.33 -12.11 -1.09
N ILE A 15 -2.30 -11.31 -0.61
CA ILE A 15 -3.36 -10.72 -1.45
C ILE A 15 -2.79 -9.76 -2.52
N PHE A 16 -1.61 -9.19 -2.25
CA PHE A 16 -0.86 -8.31 -3.16
C PHE A 16 0.18 -9.07 -4.01
N SER A 17 0.27 -10.40 -3.89
CA SER A 17 1.09 -11.22 -4.78
C SER A 17 0.25 -11.71 -5.96
N LYS A 18 0.84 -11.75 -7.15
CA LYS A 18 0.14 -12.16 -8.38
C LYS A 18 1.10 -12.68 -9.41
N THR A 19 0.76 -13.79 -10.06
CA THR A 19 1.50 -14.32 -11.20
C THR A 19 0.56 -14.45 -12.40
N LYS A 20 1.02 -14.01 -13.57
CA LYS A 20 0.32 -14.14 -14.84
C LYS A 20 1.33 -14.48 -15.93
N HIS A 21 1.10 -15.59 -16.60
CA HIS A 21 1.88 -16.05 -17.74
C HIS A 21 0.92 -16.35 -18.89
N VAL A 22 1.14 -15.74 -20.05
CA VAL A 22 0.26 -15.86 -21.22
C VAL A 22 1.09 -16.04 -22.47
N THR A 23 0.96 -17.21 -23.08
CA THR A 23 1.53 -17.53 -24.39
C THR A 23 0.43 -17.54 -25.44
N LYS A 24 0.66 -16.90 -26.60
CA LYS A 24 -0.26 -16.92 -27.76
C LYS A 24 0.52 -17.16 -29.05
N ALA A 25 0.06 -18.09 -29.87
CA ALA A 25 0.62 -18.34 -31.20
C ALA A 25 -0.41 -17.98 -32.29
N LYS A 26 0.00 -17.26 -33.33
CA LYS A 26 -0.82 -17.01 -34.53
C LYS A 26 0.07 -16.82 -35.76
N TYR A 27 -0.24 -17.51 -36.87
CA TYR A 27 0.52 -17.45 -38.13
C TYR A 27 2.04 -17.67 -37.94
N GLY A 28 2.44 -18.62 -37.10
CA GLY A 28 3.85 -18.89 -36.80
C GLY A 28 4.53 -17.90 -35.84
N ILE A 29 3.86 -16.81 -35.44
CA ILE A 29 4.37 -15.85 -34.46
C ILE A 29 3.92 -16.26 -33.06
N VAL A 30 4.88 -16.44 -32.14
CA VAL A 30 4.63 -16.68 -30.73
C VAL A 30 4.84 -15.39 -29.94
N ARG A 31 3.84 -15.00 -29.14
CA ARG A 31 3.93 -13.93 -28.15
C ARG A 31 3.87 -14.54 -26.77
N ASP A 32 4.90 -14.27 -25.99
CA ASP A 32 4.96 -14.63 -24.58
C ASP A 32 4.91 -13.37 -23.71
N LYS A 33 4.08 -13.41 -22.66
CA LYS A 33 3.94 -12.33 -21.68
C LYS A 33 3.99 -12.93 -20.28
N TYR A 34 4.96 -12.49 -19.50
CA TYR A 34 5.14 -12.86 -18.11
C TYR A 34 5.00 -11.65 -17.21
N LYS A 35 4.31 -11.82 -16.08
CA LYS A 35 4.25 -10.84 -15.00
C LYS A 35 4.16 -11.59 -13.68
N GLU A 36 5.07 -11.28 -12.77
CA GLU A 36 5.00 -11.73 -11.38
C GLU A 36 5.14 -10.54 -10.45
N ILE A 37 4.35 -10.53 -9.38
CA ILE A 37 4.44 -9.60 -8.26
C ILE A 37 4.56 -10.47 -7.01
N ARG A 38 5.67 -10.32 -6.28
CA ARG A 38 5.89 -10.95 -4.97
C ARG A 38 5.84 -9.87 -3.92
N SER A 39 4.93 -10.01 -2.96
CA SER A 39 4.71 -9.03 -1.90
C SER A 39 4.97 -9.69 -0.54
N GLU A 40 5.90 -9.13 0.22
CA GLU A 40 6.36 -9.69 1.49
C GLU A 40 6.28 -8.64 2.62
N PRO A 41 5.81 -9.00 3.84
CA PRO A 41 5.80 -8.08 4.97
C PRO A 41 7.21 -7.55 5.26
N ALA A 42 7.33 -6.23 5.36
CA ALA A 42 8.61 -5.55 5.53
C ALA A 42 8.84 -5.21 7.01
N THR A 43 9.11 -6.22 7.83
CA THR A 43 9.36 -6.02 9.27
C THR A 43 10.68 -5.32 9.54
N THR A 44 10.70 -4.39 10.50
CA THR A 44 11.88 -3.65 10.93
C THR A 44 12.02 -3.67 12.45
N SER A 45 13.25 -3.58 12.94
CA SER A 45 13.54 -3.36 14.37
C SER A 45 13.29 -1.91 14.80
N SER A 46 13.22 -0.97 13.87
CA SER A 46 12.97 0.47 14.12
C SER A 46 11.68 0.93 13.43
N PRO A 47 10.53 0.90 14.12
CA PRO A 47 9.24 1.29 13.55
C PRO A 47 9.22 2.71 13.00
N GLN A 48 10.06 3.62 13.53
CA GLN A 48 10.17 5.00 13.05
C GLN A 48 10.48 5.08 11.55
N THR A 49 11.16 4.06 10.99
CA THR A 49 11.48 3.96 9.57
C THR A 49 10.25 3.90 8.67
N TYR A 50 9.09 3.49 9.20
CA TYR A 50 7.81 3.52 8.49
C TYR A 50 7.16 4.90 8.45
N SER A 51 7.70 5.92 9.10
CA SER A 51 7.17 7.29 8.97
C SER A 51 7.36 7.81 7.55
N GLY A 52 6.38 8.50 7.00
CA GLY A 52 6.46 9.01 5.63
C GLY A 52 5.13 9.47 5.06
N LEU A 53 5.20 9.98 3.83
CA LEU A 53 4.03 10.20 2.98
C LEU A 53 3.88 9.01 2.05
N TYR A 54 2.66 8.50 1.97
CA TYR A 54 2.29 7.38 1.14
C TYR A 54 1.12 7.75 0.24
N GLU A 55 1.14 7.27 -1.00
CA GLU A 55 0.17 7.66 -2.02
C GLU A 55 -0.23 6.46 -2.88
N VAL A 56 -1.49 6.41 -3.26
CA VAL A 56 -1.95 5.49 -4.30
C VAL A 56 -1.85 6.20 -5.64
N ALA A 57 -0.87 5.79 -6.45
CA ALA A 57 -0.54 6.44 -7.71
C ALA A 57 -1.76 6.58 -8.62
N GLY A 58 -2.05 7.81 -9.04
CA GLY A 58 -3.13 8.13 -9.98
C GLY A 58 -4.55 8.04 -9.39
N MET A 59 -4.70 7.78 -8.09
CA MET A 59 -6.02 7.65 -7.46
C MET A 59 -6.32 8.72 -6.41
N GLY A 60 -5.36 9.58 -6.04
CA GLY A 60 -5.60 10.69 -5.09
C GLY A 60 -5.70 10.28 -3.61
N PHE A 61 -5.56 9.00 -3.29
CA PHE A 61 -5.47 8.55 -1.90
C PHE A 61 -4.10 8.90 -1.32
N THR A 62 -4.08 9.52 -0.14
CA THR A 62 -2.85 9.85 0.58
C THR A 62 -2.92 9.41 2.04
N LEU A 63 -1.77 9.05 2.60
CA LEU A 63 -1.59 8.76 4.01
C LEU A 63 -0.22 9.27 4.45
N ARG A 64 -0.22 10.25 5.35
CA ARG A 64 0.97 10.70 6.08
C ARG A 64 0.99 10.00 7.43
N LEU A 65 2.08 9.31 7.73
CA LEU A 65 2.28 8.60 8.98
C LEU A 65 3.50 9.16 9.71
N THR A 66 3.35 9.42 11.01
CA THR A 66 4.44 9.83 11.90
C THR A 66 4.46 8.90 13.10
N ILE A 67 5.61 8.28 13.35
CA ILE A 67 5.82 7.35 14.46
C ILE A 67 6.85 7.97 15.40
N GLY A 68 6.41 8.29 16.61
CA GLY A 68 7.25 8.84 17.66
C GLY A 68 8.25 7.82 18.21
N SER A 69 9.28 8.30 18.90
CA SER A 69 10.24 7.46 19.63
C SER A 69 9.61 6.69 20.80
N ASP A 70 8.47 7.16 21.28
CA ASP A 70 7.61 6.55 22.30
C ASP A 70 6.65 5.50 21.72
N ALA A 71 6.81 5.13 20.44
CA ALA A 71 5.92 4.27 19.68
C ALA A 71 4.50 4.82 19.47
N THR A 72 4.25 6.11 19.76
CA THR A 72 3.00 6.77 19.40
C THR A 72 2.90 6.86 17.88
N VAL A 73 1.79 6.35 17.33
CA VAL A 73 1.51 6.39 15.89
C VAL A 73 0.43 7.43 15.63
N THR A 74 0.75 8.41 14.80
CA THR A 74 -0.22 9.41 14.32
C THR A 74 -0.25 9.38 12.80
N GLY A 75 -1.40 9.74 12.23
CA GLY A 75 -1.48 9.88 10.79
C GLY A 75 -2.66 10.71 10.35
N THR A 76 -2.52 11.27 9.16
CA THR A 76 -3.56 12.02 8.47
C THR A 76 -3.53 11.66 7.01
N GLY A 77 -4.60 11.94 6.28
CA GLY A 77 -4.61 11.67 4.86
C GLY A 77 -5.90 12.10 4.21
N THR A 78 -6.04 11.66 2.97
CA THR A 78 -7.15 12.01 2.12
C THR A 78 -7.60 10.78 1.36
N ASP A 79 -8.91 10.53 1.36
CA ASP A 79 -9.55 9.54 0.51
C ASP A 79 -10.46 10.27 -0.48
N PRO A 80 -10.39 10.00 -1.79
CA PRO A 80 -11.44 10.38 -2.74
C PRO A 80 -12.78 9.77 -2.35
N LEU A 81 -13.88 10.45 -2.67
CA LEU A 81 -15.20 9.87 -2.51
C LEU A 81 -15.45 8.84 -3.63
N PRO A 82 -15.92 7.62 -3.30
CA PRO A 82 -16.17 6.57 -4.29
C PRO A 82 -17.02 7.01 -5.49
N ASP A 83 -18.04 7.84 -5.25
CA ASP A 83 -18.99 8.29 -6.28
C ASP A 83 -18.60 9.63 -6.93
N ARG A 84 -17.59 10.32 -6.37
CA ARG A 84 -17.14 11.66 -6.74
C ARG A 84 -15.64 11.76 -6.58
N LEU A 85 -14.91 11.17 -7.52
CA LEU A 85 -13.43 11.09 -7.50
C LEU A 85 -12.76 12.48 -7.61
N ASP A 86 -13.49 13.51 -8.02
CA ASP A 86 -13.10 14.93 -8.00
C ASP A 86 -13.11 15.54 -6.59
N ILE A 87 -13.80 14.89 -5.65
CA ILE A 87 -13.95 15.34 -4.28
C ILE A 87 -13.18 14.40 -3.35
N SER A 88 -12.51 15.01 -2.38
CA SER A 88 -11.66 14.33 -1.43
C SER A 88 -12.09 14.66 -0.01
N ARG A 89 -12.09 13.65 0.87
CA ARG A 89 -12.35 13.81 2.30
C ARG A 89 -11.06 13.58 3.08
N ASN A 90 -10.79 14.47 4.02
CA ASN A 90 -9.65 14.34 4.93
C ASN A 90 -10.00 13.41 6.09
N PHE A 91 -9.00 12.68 6.56
CA PHE A 91 -9.10 11.88 7.77
C PHE A 91 -7.91 12.08 8.71
N THR A 92 -8.13 11.81 9.98
CA THR A 92 -7.08 11.58 10.98
C THR A 92 -7.14 10.12 11.44
N LEU A 93 -5.99 9.56 11.82
CA LEU A 93 -5.96 8.23 12.40
C LEU A 93 -6.16 8.31 13.91
N ARG A 94 -7.12 7.54 14.41
CA ARG A 94 -7.36 7.28 15.84
C ARG A 94 -6.91 5.86 16.18
N ASN A 95 -6.40 5.67 17.39
CA ASN A 95 -6.00 4.37 17.92
C ASN A 95 -5.01 3.62 17.02
N ALA A 96 -4.13 4.35 16.32
CA ALA A 96 -3.18 3.75 15.41
C ALA A 96 -2.12 2.95 16.17
N ARG A 97 -1.83 1.73 15.69
CA ARG A 97 -0.87 0.80 16.29
C ARG A 97 -0.10 0.06 15.21
N ILE A 98 1.14 -0.28 15.53
CA ILE A 98 2.00 -1.08 14.66
C ILE A 98 2.49 -2.29 15.43
N GLU A 99 2.18 -3.49 14.89
CA GLU A 99 2.66 -4.76 15.41
C GLU A 99 3.44 -5.48 14.30
N GLY A 100 4.78 -5.41 14.38
CA GLY A 100 5.66 -5.91 13.33
C GLY A 100 5.54 -5.08 12.04
N ALA A 101 4.84 -5.62 11.04
CA ALA A 101 4.54 -4.94 9.77
C ALA A 101 3.05 -4.60 9.62
N LEU A 102 2.21 -4.97 10.58
CA LEU A 102 0.77 -4.70 10.54
C LEU A 102 0.49 -3.32 11.13
N LEU A 103 -0.21 -2.47 10.37
CA LEU A 103 -0.80 -1.21 10.80
C LEU A 103 -2.30 -1.44 11.02
N SER A 104 -2.78 -1.11 12.21
CA SER A 104 -4.21 -1.03 12.52
C SER A 104 -4.54 0.37 13.02
N ALA A 105 -5.67 0.94 12.56
CA ALA A 105 -6.15 2.24 13.00
C ALA A 105 -7.63 2.42 12.65
N THR A 106 -8.23 3.49 13.13
CA THR A 106 -9.53 3.97 12.66
C THR A 106 -9.33 5.31 11.98
N LYS A 107 -9.76 5.44 10.72
CA LYS A 107 -9.86 6.72 10.01
C LYS A 107 -11.07 7.47 10.54
N ASP A 108 -10.87 8.69 11.01
CA ASP A 108 -11.95 9.60 11.40
C ASP A 108 -12.05 10.72 10.39
N TYR A 109 -13.25 10.87 9.83
CA TYR A 109 -13.56 11.90 8.85
C TYR A 109 -14.26 13.08 9.54
N GLY A 110 -14.06 14.29 9.00
CA GLY A 110 -14.63 15.52 9.57
C GLY A 110 -16.16 15.57 9.61
N ASN A 111 -16.85 14.67 8.88
CA ASN A 111 -18.30 14.51 8.92
C ASN A 111 -18.81 13.60 10.06
N GLY A 112 -17.92 13.17 10.97
CA GLY A 112 -18.25 12.29 12.09
C GLY A 112 -18.32 10.80 11.74
N THR A 113 -18.09 10.42 10.47
CA THR A 113 -17.99 9.01 10.09
C THR A 113 -16.60 8.46 10.38
N SER A 114 -16.51 7.15 10.59
CA SER A 114 -15.25 6.45 10.83
C SER A 114 -15.16 5.16 10.03
N GLU A 115 -13.95 4.78 9.63
CA GLU A 115 -13.67 3.53 8.92
C GLU A 115 -12.44 2.82 9.50
N GLN A 116 -12.49 1.49 9.59
CA GLN A 116 -11.32 0.72 10.01
C GLN A 116 -10.27 0.72 8.91
N LEU A 117 -9.01 0.94 9.30
CA LEU A 117 -7.84 0.81 8.46
C LEU A 117 -7.03 -0.39 8.95
N GLU A 118 -6.85 -1.37 8.08
CA GLU A 118 -5.92 -2.47 8.27
C GLU A 118 -4.98 -2.51 7.06
N GLY A 119 -3.68 -2.36 7.31
CA GLY A 119 -2.67 -2.32 6.25
C GLY A 119 -1.40 -3.02 6.67
N VAL A 120 -0.57 -3.39 5.70
CA VAL A 120 0.72 -4.03 5.92
C VAL A 120 1.81 -3.26 5.21
N PHE A 121 2.85 -2.88 5.96
CA PHE A 121 4.11 -2.43 5.37
C PHE A 121 4.73 -3.61 4.63
N LEU A 122 4.95 -3.46 3.32
CA LEU A 122 5.45 -4.55 2.49
C LEU A 122 6.41 -4.06 1.42
N ASN A 123 7.29 -4.97 1.02
CA ASN A 123 8.10 -4.86 -0.19
C ASN A 123 7.36 -5.60 -1.29
N SER A 124 6.99 -4.88 -2.36
CA SER A 124 6.39 -5.46 -3.56
C SER A 124 7.43 -5.49 -4.68
N THR A 125 7.82 -6.68 -5.11
CA THR A 125 8.81 -6.89 -6.17
C THR A 125 8.14 -7.37 -7.44
N SER A 126 8.27 -6.60 -8.51
CA SER A 126 7.68 -6.88 -9.82
C SER A 126 8.73 -7.47 -10.78
N PHE A 127 8.39 -8.55 -11.46
CA PHE A 127 9.19 -9.23 -12.47
C PHE A 127 8.46 -9.27 -13.82
N GLU A 128 9.14 -8.89 -14.89
CA GLU A 128 8.62 -8.95 -16.28
C GLU A 128 9.08 -10.22 -17.03
N SER A 129 9.98 -11.00 -16.44
CA SER A 129 10.39 -12.33 -16.94
C SER A 129 10.84 -13.24 -15.79
N PRO A 130 10.83 -14.58 -15.96
CA PRO A 130 11.20 -15.53 -14.90
C PRO A 130 12.65 -15.39 -14.40
N THR A 131 13.55 -14.87 -15.24
CA THR A 131 14.98 -14.68 -14.93
C THR A 131 15.36 -13.20 -14.83
N GLY A 132 14.40 -12.30 -14.98
CA GLY A 132 14.62 -10.86 -14.97
C GLY A 132 14.96 -10.36 -13.57
N LYS A 133 15.67 -9.22 -13.51
CA LYS A 133 15.85 -8.49 -12.25
C LYS A 133 14.50 -7.90 -11.83
N GLY A 134 14.07 -8.20 -10.61
CA GLY A 134 12.86 -7.63 -10.04
C GLY A 134 13.04 -6.15 -9.70
N VAL A 135 11.96 -5.38 -9.75
CA VAL A 135 11.91 -4.00 -9.25
C VAL A 135 11.10 -3.98 -7.96
N THR A 136 11.76 -3.65 -6.85
CA THR A 136 11.14 -3.60 -5.53
C THR A 136 10.64 -2.20 -5.21
N THR A 137 9.41 -2.11 -4.71
CA THR A 137 8.80 -0.88 -4.20
C THR A 137 8.30 -1.12 -2.78
N PHE A 138 8.64 -0.21 -1.87
CA PHE A 138 8.13 -0.21 -0.51
C PHE A 138 6.84 0.59 -0.39
N GLY A 139 5.88 0.10 0.40
CA GLY A 139 4.61 0.77 0.64
C GLY A 139 3.73 0.07 1.66
N ILE A 140 2.47 0.49 1.72
CA ILE A 140 1.43 -0.07 2.58
C ILE A 140 0.36 -0.71 1.70
N GLY A 141 0.19 -2.04 1.81
CA GLY A 141 -0.93 -2.76 1.21
C GLY A 141 -2.14 -2.73 2.15
N VAL A 142 -3.25 -2.14 1.71
CA VAL A 142 -4.51 -2.01 2.47
C VAL A 142 -5.61 -2.80 1.78
N VAL A 143 -6.33 -3.62 2.53
CA VAL A 143 -7.58 -4.25 2.07
C VAL A 143 -8.70 -3.24 2.29
N ALA A 144 -9.35 -2.82 1.22
CA ALA A 144 -10.38 -1.80 1.24
C ALA A 144 -11.77 -2.44 1.06
N LYS A 145 -12.81 -1.72 1.49
CA LYS A 145 -14.16 -2.06 1.02
C LYS A 145 -14.21 -1.87 -0.50
N PRO A 146 -14.79 -2.81 -1.26
CA PRO A 146 -14.87 -2.67 -2.72
C PRO A 146 -15.55 -1.37 -3.13
N PHE A 147 -14.93 -0.64 -4.04
CA PHE A 147 -15.50 0.57 -4.66
C PHE A 147 -15.14 0.61 -6.15
N THR A 148 -15.86 1.43 -6.92
CA THR A 148 -15.59 1.57 -8.35
C THR A 148 -14.69 2.76 -8.60
N PHE A 149 -13.57 2.55 -9.28
CA PHE A 149 -12.66 3.60 -9.74
C PHE A 149 -12.45 3.45 -11.24
N SER A 150 -12.78 4.48 -12.02
CA SER A 150 -12.64 4.46 -13.50
C SER A 150 -13.24 3.21 -14.17
N GLY A 151 -14.41 2.76 -13.69
CA GLY A 151 -15.11 1.57 -14.22
C GLY A 151 -14.55 0.22 -13.78
N VAL A 152 -13.58 0.19 -12.87
CA VAL A 152 -12.97 -1.03 -12.32
C VAL A 152 -13.30 -1.14 -10.82
N THR A 153 -13.73 -2.32 -10.38
CA THR A 153 -13.87 -2.61 -8.94
C THR A 153 -12.50 -2.74 -8.29
N VAL A 154 -12.24 -1.90 -7.29
CA VAL A 154 -11.02 -1.86 -6.49
C VAL A 154 -11.35 -2.27 -5.07
N ASP A 155 -10.68 -3.31 -4.57
CA ASP A 155 -10.84 -3.87 -3.22
C ASP A 155 -9.51 -3.89 -2.43
N LYS A 156 -8.44 -3.37 -3.04
CA LYS A 156 -7.08 -3.32 -2.48
C LYS A 156 -6.36 -2.07 -2.97
N LEU A 157 -5.67 -1.42 -2.06
CA LEU A 157 -4.90 -0.21 -2.33
C LEU A 157 -3.45 -0.44 -1.94
N PHE A 158 -2.52 -0.09 -2.83
CA PHE A 158 -1.10 -0.06 -2.52
C PHE A 158 -0.64 1.38 -2.42
N TYR A 159 -0.47 1.85 -1.19
CA TYR A 159 0.05 3.19 -0.90
C TYR A 159 1.58 3.14 -0.99
N LYS A 160 2.15 3.57 -2.11
CA LYS A 160 3.60 3.63 -2.32
C LYS A 160 4.19 4.72 -1.43
N ARG A 161 5.32 4.44 -0.78
CA ARG A 161 6.06 5.48 -0.06
C ARG A 161 6.63 6.48 -1.07
N MET A 162 6.35 7.75 -0.84
CA MET A 162 6.98 8.85 -1.58
C MET A 162 8.37 9.08 -0.98
N GLU A 163 9.39 9.13 -1.84
CA GLU A 163 10.71 9.53 -1.40
C GLU A 163 10.66 10.99 -0.89
N LYS A 164 11.45 11.30 0.13
CA LYS A 164 11.68 12.70 0.50
C LYS A 164 12.31 13.37 -0.73
N ASN A 165 11.58 14.26 -1.39
CA ASN A 165 12.21 15.28 -2.23
C ASN A 165 13.10 16.10 -1.30
N VAL A 166 14.39 15.76 -1.23
CA VAL A 166 15.41 16.67 -0.75
C VAL A 166 15.65 17.62 -1.93
N PRO A 167 15.23 18.89 -1.87
CA PRO A 167 15.59 19.82 -2.93
C PRO A 167 17.11 19.82 -3.04
N ALA A 168 17.63 19.60 -4.26
CA ALA A 168 19.06 19.65 -4.54
C ALA A 168 19.62 20.95 -3.95
N ALA A 169 20.58 20.82 -3.03
CA ALA A 169 21.33 21.95 -2.54
C ALA A 169 21.93 22.67 -3.75
N ARG A 170 21.55 23.93 -3.95
CA ARG A 170 22.23 24.81 -4.89
C ARG A 170 23.66 24.96 -4.36
N GLN A 171 24.62 24.43 -5.11
CA GLN A 171 26.03 24.86 -5.02
C GLN A 171 26.17 26.21 -5.70
#